data_AF-A0A949Y447-F1
#
_entry.id   AF-A0A949Y447-F1
#
_cell.length_a   1.000
_cell.length_b   1.000
_cell.length_c   1.000
_cell.angle_alpha   90.00
_cell.angle_beta   90.00
_cell.angle_gamma   90.00
#
_symmetry.space_group_name_H-M   'P 1'
#
loop_
_entity.id
_entity.type
_entity.pdbx_description
1 polymer ?
#
loop_
_entity_poly.entity_id
_entity_poly.type
_entity_poly.pdbx_seq_one_letter_code
_entity_poly.pdbx_strand_id
1 'polypeptide(L)'
;MTPQIALLRAVNVGGIKVSMADLKTLLIDLGFEGVRTLLNSGNAVFRSKGTIGVDLEQALETEFAKRAGRPTEFFVRTAEEWNSIIDRNPMTDEARRDPGHLLVVVLKRAPSDQEVESLRAAIAGPEIVQADGKQAYIYYPAGVGQSKLTAKLIE
;
A
#
# COMPACT_ATOMS: atom_id res chain seq x y z
N MET A 1 -7.94 7.50 19.95
CA MET A 1 -7.28 6.31 19.36
C MET A 1 -7.88 6.11 17.99
N THR A 2 -7.08 6.28 16.95
CA THR A 2 -7.56 6.26 15.55
C THR A 2 -7.27 4.89 14.95
N PRO A 3 -8.25 4.24 14.26
CA PRO A 3 -7.97 3.04 13.49
C PRO A 3 -6.96 3.33 12.38
N GLN A 4 -5.88 2.55 12.35
CA GLN A 4 -4.83 2.60 11.34
C GLN A 4 -4.85 1.28 10.57
N ILE A 5 -4.63 1.36 9.27
CA ILE A 5 -4.43 0.22 8.38
C ILE A 5 -3.01 0.30 7.83
N ALA A 6 -2.21 -0.73 8.11
CA ALA A 6 -0.85 -0.87 7.62
C ALA A 6 -0.77 -1.98 6.56
N LEU A 7 -0.15 -1.64 5.43
CA LEU A 7 0.18 -2.56 4.35
C LEU A 7 1.70 -2.74 4.28
N LEU A 8 2.17 -3.99 4.34
CA LEU A 8 3.58 -4.32 4.18
C LEU A 8 3.89 -4.60 2.72
N ARG A 9 5.02 -4.07 2.23
CA ARG A 9 5.46 -4.31 0.85
C ARG A 9 6.05 -5.71 0.69
N ALA A 10 5.70 -6.37 -0.41
CA ALA A 10 6.38 -7.55 -0.95
C ALA A 10 6.73 -8.64 0.09
N VAL A 11 5.86 -8.85 1.09
CA VAL A 11 6.03 -9.94 2.05
C VAL A 11 5.42 -11.23 1.50
N ASN A 12 6.04 -12.35 1.85
CA ASN A 12 5.67 -13.70 1.42
C ASN A 12 5.71 -13.91 -0.11
N VAL A 13 6.43 -13.03 -0.81
CA VAL A 13 6.78 -13.16 -2.23
C VAL A 13 8.30 -12.94 -2.38
N GLY A 14 8.99 -13.83 -3.07
CA GLY A 14 10.35 -13.58 -3.58
C GLY A 14 11.49 -13.32 -2.59
N GLY A 15 11.29 -13.42 -1.27
CA GLY A 15 12.42 -13.33 -0.34
C GLY A 15 12.05 -13.21 1.13
N ILE A 16 11.20 -12.25 1.50
CA ILE A 16 10.80 -11.98 2.89
C ILE A 16 9.67 -12.92 3.28
N LYS A 17 9.82 -13.70 4.36
CA LYS A 17 8.74 -14.50 4.95
C LYS A 17 8.31 -13.88 6.26
N VAL A 18 7.03 -13.57 6.39
CA VAL A 18 6.44 -12.98 7.60
C VAL A 18 5.23 -13.81 7.97
N SER A 19 5.23 -14.42 9.15
CA SER A 19 4.01 -14.99 9.68
C SER A 19 3.10 -13.85 10.18
N MET A 20 1.81 -13.95 9.94
CA MET A 20 0.88 -12.94 10.47
C MET A 20 0.80 -12.96 12.00
N ALA A 21 1.21 -14.05 12.65
CA ALA A 21 1.35 -14.12 14.10
C ALA A 21 2.51 -13.25 14.58
N ASP A 22 3.65 -13.27 13.90
CA ASP A 22 4.79 -12.40 14.21
C ASP A 22 4.46 -10.93 13.96
N LEU A 23 3.81 -10.62 12.83
CA LEU A 23 3.34 -9.26 12.55
C LEU A 23 2.38 -8.77 13.65
N LYS A 24 1.42 -9.61 14.04
CA LYS A 24 0.49 -9.27 15.12
C LYS A 24 1.22 -9.02 16.44
N THR A 25 2.19 -9.87 16.77
CA THR A 25 2.96 -9.76 18.02
C THR A 25 3.79 -8.49 18.03
N LEU A 26 4.47 -8.15 16.93
CA LEU A 26 5.19 -6.88 16.78
C LEU A 26 4.30 -5.67 17.06
N LEU A 27 3.09 -5.63 16.50
CA LEU A 27 2.18 -4.51 16.70
C LEU A 27 1.67 -4.42 18.16
N ILE A 28 1.46 -5.56 18.82
CA ILE A 28 1.09 -5.62 20.24
C ILE A 28 2.25 -5.13 21.12
N ASP A 29 3.49 -5.55 20.84
CA ASP A 29 4.68 -5.17 21.61
C ASP A 29 4.97 -3.67 21.51
N LEU A 30 4.57 -3.02 20.41
CA LEU A 30 4.59 -1.56 20.23
C LEU A 30 3.47 -0.83 20.98
N GLY A 31 2.63 -1.56 21.72
CA GLY A 31 1.54 -1.01 22.51
C GLY A 31 0.30 -0.65 21.72
N PHE A 32 0.15 -1.16 20.48
CA PHE A 32 -1.06 -0.93 19.69
C PHE A 32 -2.21 -1.84 20.15
N GLU A 33 -3.42 -1.30 20.11
CA GLU A 33 -4.61 -1.96 20.60
C GLU A 33 -5.47 -2.50 19.46
N GLY A 34 -6.22 -3.58 19.71
CA GLY A 34 -7.18 -4.13 18.74
C GLY A 34 -6.57 -4.68 17.46
N VAL A 35 -5.31 -5.16 17.52
CA VAL A 35 -4.56 -5.66 16.38
C VAL A 35 -5.24 -6.85 15.70
N ARG A 36 -5.49 -6.72 14.39
CA ARG A 36 -5.98 -7.77 13.50
C ARG A 36 -5.14 -7.79 12.24
N THR A 37 -4.94 -8.98 11.66
CA THR A 37 -4.27 -9.18 10.37
C THR A 37 -5.22 -9.82 9.38
N LEU A 38 -4.96 -9.64 8.09
CA LEU A 38 -5.78 -10.19 7.01
C LEU A 38 -4.91 -11.04 6.06
N LEU A 39 -5.34 -12.29 5.86
CA LEU A 39 -4.70 -13.27 4.97
C LEU A 39 -3.20 -13.43 5.26
N ASN A 40 -2.35 -13.50 4.24
CA ASN A 40 -0.89 -13.64 4.39
C ASN A 40 -0.11 -12.61 3.56
N SER A 41 -0.76 -11.53 3.14
CA SER A 41 -0.20 -10.48 2.29
C SER A 41 0.42 -9.32 3.07
N GLY A 42 0.45 -9.39 4.41
CA GLY A 42 0.99 -8.30 5.23
C GLY A 42 0.03 -7.13 5.40
N ASN A 43 -1.25 -7.42 5.66
CA ASN A 43 -2.25 -6.40 5.93
C ASN A 43 -2.63 -6.44 7.41
N ALA A 44 -2.60 -5.30 8.09
CA ALA A 44 -2.93 -5.19 9.50
C ALA A 44 -3.81 -3.97 9.81
N VAL A 45 -4.70 -4.12 10.78
CA VAL A 45 -5.49 -3.04 11.36
C VAL A 45 -5.22 -2.99 12.86
N PHE A 46 -5.00 -1.80 13.39
CA PHE A 46 -4.75 -1.57 14.82
C PHE A 46 -5.15 -0.15 15.22
N ARG A 47 -5.07 0.17 16.52
CA ARG A 47 -5.28 1.52 17.04
C ARG A 47 -3.99 2.03 17.67
N SER A 48 -3.53 3.21 17.25
CA SER A 48 -2.37 3.89 17.84
C SER A 48 -2.81 5.11 18.69
N LYS A 49 -1.96 5.48 19.66
CA LYS A 49 -2.04 6.74 20.42
C LYS A 49 -0.89 7.63 19.95
N GLY A 50 -1.19 8.85 19.51
CA GLY A 50 -0.17 9.89 19.24
C GLY A 50 0.56 9.78 17.90
N THR A 51 1.17 8.64 17.57
CA THR A 51 1.98 8.51 16.34
C THR A 51 1.11 8.19 15.13
N ILE A 52 1.29 8.98 14.06
CA ILE A 52 0.53 8.88 12.79
C ILE A 52 1.45 9.12 11.60
N GLY A 53 1.00 8.74 10.40
CA GLY A 53 1.67 9.06 9.15
C GLY A 53 3.11 8.52 9.07
N VAL A 54 4.03 9.33 8.54
CA VAL A 54 5.40 8.93 8.21
C VAL A 54 6.19 8.47 9.45
N ASP A 55 6.01 9.09 10.60
CA ASP A 55 6.70 8.70 11.83
C ASP A 55 6.29 7.30 12.30
N LEU A 56 5.00 6.96 12.12
CA LEU A 56 4.50 5.62 12.41
C LEU A 56 5.04 4.59 11.43
N GLU A 57 5.09 4.92 10.14
CA GLU A 57 5.71 4.06 9.13
C GLU A 57 7.17 3.77 9.47
N GLN A 58 7.98 4.79 9.77
CA GLN A 58 9.40 4.62 10.11
C GLN A 58 9.62 3.82 11.39
N ALA A 59 8.79 4.03 12.42
CA ALA A 59 8.85 3.25 13.65
C ALA A 59 8.55 1.76 13.38
N LEU A 60 7.50 1.48 12.59
CA LEU A 60 7.14 0.11 12.20
C LEU A 60 8.26 -0.55 11.39
N GLU A 61 8.83 0.14 10.41
CA GLU A 61 9.91 -0.36 9.56
C GLU A 61 11.17 -0.67 10.37
N THR A 62 11.53 0.21 11.31
CA THR A 62 12.68 0.03 12.21
C THR A 62 12.52 -1.21 13.08
N GLU A 63 11.37 -1.34 13.74
CA GLU A 63 11.11 -2.45 14.67
C GLU A 63 10.90 -3.76 13.93
N PHE A 64 10.30 -3.71 12.74
CA PHE A 64 10.19 -4.86 11.86
C PHE A 64 11.56 -5.34 11.40
N ALA A 65 12.45 -4.43 10.97
CA ALA A 65 13.79 -4.80 10.52
C ALA A 65 14.60 -5.49 11.63
N LYS A 66 14.51 -5.00 12.87
CA LYS A 66 15.14 -5.62 14.04
C LYS A 66 14.66 -7.05 14.27
N ARG A 67 13.35 -7.31 14.13
CA ARG A 67 12.73 -8.60 14.41
C ARG A 67 12.85 -9.60 13.26
N ALA A 68 12.70 -9.14 12.02
CA ALA A 68 12.71 -9.96 10.81
C ALA A 68 14.11 -10.13 10.20
N GLY A 69 15.10 -9.37 10.68
CA GLY A 69 16.48 -9.39 10.17
C GLY A 69 16.64 -8.80 8.77
N ARG A 70 15.62 -8.08 8.27
CA ARG A 70 15.62 -7.42 6.96
C ARG A 70 14.58 -6.31 6.90
N PRO A 71 14.84 -5.23 6.15
CA PRO A 71 13.87 -4.16 5.99
C PRO A 71 12.72 -4.58 5.07
N THR A 72 11.56 -3.98 5.31
CA THR A 72 10.47 -3.88 4.35
C THR A 72 9.78 -2.53 4.57
N GLU A 73 8.96 -2.09 3.62
CA GLU A 73 8.22 -0.84 3.72
C GLU A 73 6.83 -1.07 4.32
N PHE A 74 6.37 -0.10 5.12
CA PHE A 74 5.02 -0.04 5.66
C PHE A 74 4.28 1.17 5.11
N PHE A 75 3.10 0.97 4.54
CA PHE A 75 2.22 2.06 4.11
C PHE A 75 1.06 2.14 5.09
N VAL A 76 0.93 3.26 5.80
CA VAL A 76 -0.10 3.42 6.83
C VAL A 76 -1.10 4.48 6.42
N ARG A 77 -2.39 4.16 6.54
CA ARG A 77 -3.50 5.09 6.34
C ARG A 77 -4.55 4.91 7.43
N THR A 78 -5.24 5.99 7.79
CA THR A 78 -6.42 5.90 8.66
C THR A 78 -7.61 5.33 7.90
N ALA A 79 -8.65 4.92 8.63
CA ALA A 79 -9.92 4.51 8.02
C ALA A 79 -10.55 5.65 7.18
N GLU A 80 -10.44 6.89 7.64
CA GLU A 80 -10.95 8.08 6.93
C GLU A 80 -10.19 8.32 5.62
N GLU A 81 -8.86 8.15 5.62
CA GLU A 81 -8.06 8.25 4.40
C GLU A 81 -8.43 7.15 3.39
N TRP A 82 -8.69 5.91 3.84
CA TRP A 82 -9.17 4.85 2.96
C TRP A 82 -10.54 5.14 2.35
N ASN A 83 -11.48 5.67 3.13
CA ASN A 83 -12.77 6.11 2.60
C ASN A 83 -12.57 7.21 1.55
N SER A 84 -11.68 8.17 1.81
CA SER A 84 -11.37 9.21 0.83
C SER A 84 -10.73 8.66 -0.45
N ILE A 85 -9.89 7.63 -0.38
CA ILE A 85 -9.31 6.97 -1.56
C ILE A 85 -10.42 6.32 -2.40
N ILE A 86 -11.39 5.69 -1.76
CA ILE A 86 -12.53 5.07 -2.45
C ILE A 86 -13.41 6.14 -3.12
N ASP A 87 -13.77 7.19 -2.37
CA ASP A 87 -14.68 8.25 -2.82
C ASP A 87 -14.07 9.12 -3.94
N ARG A 88 -12.74 9.30 -3.93
CA ARG A 88 -12.01 10.12 -4.91
C ARG A 88 -11.40 9.33 -6.06
N ASN A 89 -11.76 8.05 -6.23
CA ASN A 89 -11.30 7.26 -7.36
C ASN A 89 -11.76 7.88 -8.69
N PRO A 90 -10.83 8.34 -9.56
CA PRO A 90 -11.21 8.98 -10.82
C PRO A 90 -11.60 7.98 -11.92
N MET A 91 -11.32 6.69 -11.75
CA MET A 91 -11.57 5.62 -12.72
C MET A 91 -12.91 4.93 -12.45
N THR A 92 -13.99 5.71 -12.35
CA THR A 92 -15.30 5.18 -11.92
C THR A 92 -15.94 4.22 -12.93
N ASP A 93 -15.64 4.39 -14.21
CA ASP A 93 -16.18 3.52 -15.26
C ASP A 93 -15.42 2.20 -15.34
N GLU A 94 -14.09 2.22 -15.18
CA GLU A 94 -13.26 1.02 -15.03
C GLU A 94 -13.65 0.26 -13.75
N ALA A 95 -13.85 0.96 -12.64
CA ALA A 95 -14.28 0.36 -11.37
C ALA A 95 -15.64 -0.35 -11.49
N ARG A 96 -16.57 0.18 -12.30
CA ARG A 96 -17.88 -0.46 -12.54
C ARG A 96 -17.78 -1.63 -13.53
N ARG A 97 -17.03 -1.46 -14.61
CA ARG A 97 -16.98 -2.43 -15.72
C ARG A 97 -16.06 -3.60 -15.44
N ASP A 98 -14.93 -3.36 -14.78
CA ASP A 98 -13.84 -4.32 -14.63
C ASP A 98 -13.02 -4.09 -13.34
N PRO A 99 -13.65 -4.20 -12.15
CA PRO A 99 -13.01 -3.90 -10.87
C PRO A 99 -11.81 -4.80 -10.55
N GLY A 100 -11.75 -6.02 -11.11
CA GLY A 100 -10.67 -6.97 -10.86
C GLY A 100 -9.32 -6.57 -11.46
N HIS A 101 -9.33 -5.62 -12.40
CA HIS A 101 -8.13 -5.11 -13.07
C HIS A 101 -7.81 -3.66 -12.72
N LEU A 102 -8.59 -3.05 -11.83
CA LEU A 102 -8.30 -1.73 -11.28
C LEU A 102 -7.61 -1.89 -9.92
N LEU A 103 -6.37 -1.43 -9.82
CA LEU A 103 -5.59 -1.46 -8.59
C LEU A 103 -5.37 -0.05 -8.06
N VAL A 104 -5.38 0.06 -6.73
CA VAL A 104 -4.85 1.23 -6.02
C VAL A 104 -3.46 0.89 -5.51
N VAL A 105 -2.47 1.69 -5.91
CA VAL A 105 -1.11 1.64 -5.39
C VAL A 105 -0.96 2.76 -4.37
N VAL A 106 -0.70 2.39 -3.12
CA VAL A 106 -0.45 3.36 -2.04
C VAL A 106 1.02 3.75 -2.06
N LEU A 107 1.30 5.06 -2.07
CA LEU A 107 2.65 5.62 -2.21
C LEU A 107 3.11 6.26 -0.89
N LYS A 108 4.42 6.35 -0.68
CA LYS A 108 5.01 7.03 0.48
C LYS A 108 4.76 8.55 0.47
N ARG A 109 4.83 9.14 -0.72
CA ARG A 109 4.58 10.56 -0.98
C ARG A 109 3.69 10.75 -2.20
N ALA A 110 3.15 11.94 -2.33
CA ALA A 110 2.49 12.31 -3.56
C ALA A 110 3.50 12.38 -4.71
N PRO A 111 3.23 11.75 -5.86
CA PRO A 111 4.01 11.99 -7.06
C PRO A 111 3.71 13.40 -7.58
N SER A 112 4.72 14.03 -8.18
CA SER A 112 4.54 15.28 -8.92
C SER A 112 3.88 15.01 -10.28
N ASP A 113 3.25 16.02 -10.86
CA ASP A 113 2.64 15.91 -12.20
C ASP A 113 3.66 15.45 -13.25
N GLN A 114 4.92 15.89 -13.14
CA GLN A 114 6.00 15.48 -14.03
C GLN A 114 6.36 14.00 -13.89
N GLU A 115 6.31 13.45 -12.68
CA GLU A 115 6.54 12.01 -12.44
C GLU A 115 5.40 11.18 -13.01
N VAL A 116 4.16 11.62 -12.83
CA VAL A 116 2.97 10.98 -13.40
C VAL A 116 3.02 11.00 -14.93
N GLU A 117 3.38 12.13 -15.54
CA GLU A 117 3.48 12.24 -16.99
C GLU A 117 4.63 11.40 -17.56
N SER A 118 5.78 11.39 -16.88
CA SER A 118 6.91 10.52 -17.25
C SER A 118 6.52 9.05 -17.21
N LEU A 119 5.77 8.64 -16.18
CA LEU A 119 5.26 7.27 -16.07
C LEU A 119 4.32 6.95 -17.22
N ARG A 120 3.34 7.82 -17.51
CA ARG A 120 2.40 7.65 -18.63
C ARG A 120 3.12 7.52 -19.97
N ALA A 121 4.12 8.36 -20.22
CA ALA A 121 4.92 8.30 -21.44
C ALA A 121 5.74 7.01 -21.57
N ALA A 122 6.10 6.38 -20.44
CA ALA A 122 6.83 5.12 -20.40
C ALA A 122 5.93 3.87 -20.52
N ILE A 123 4.60 4.01 -20.44
CA ILE A 123 3.67 2.89 -20.61
C ILE A 123 3.72 2.39 -22.05
N ALA A 124 4.13 1.13 -22.22
CA ALA A 124 4.21 0.47 -23.51
C ALA A 124 3.01 -0.44 -23.81
N GLY A 125 2.02 -0.49 -22.91
CA GLY A 125 0.84 -1.35 -22.99
C GLY A 125 -0.47 -0.55 -22.86
N PRO A 126 -1.60 -1.24 -22.65
CA PRO A 126 -2.91 -0.60 -22.58
C PRO A 126 -3.22 -0.02 -21.19
N GLU A 127 -2.26 0.00 -20.26
CA GLU A 127 -2.48 0.46 -18.90
C GLU A 127 -2.82 1.95 -18.85
N ILE A 128 -3.74 2.30 -17.96
CA ILE A 128 -4.12 3.69 -17.70
C ILE A 128 -3.72 4.01 -16.27
N VAL A 129 -3.06 5.16 -16.07
CA VAL A 129 -2.60 5.62 -14.76
C VAL A 129 -3.17 7.00 -14.45
N GLN A 130 -3.76 7.15 -13.27
CA GLN A 130 -4.08 8.43 -12.66
C GLN A 130 -3.56 8.47 -11.23
N ALA A 131 -3.22 9.64 -10.73
CA ALA A 131 -2.75 9.82 -9.36
C ALA A 131 -3.55 10.91 -8.66
N ASP A 132 -3.72 10.74 -7.36
CA ASP A 132 -4.30 11.73 -6.48
C ASP A 132 -3.64 11.58 -5.11
N GLY A 133 -3.17 12.67 -4.51
CA GLY A 133 -2.50 12.61 -3.22
C GLY A 133 -1.39 11.54 -3.18
N LYS A 134 -1.45 10.64 -2.22
CA LYS A 134 -0.44 9.57 -2.01
C LYS A 134 -0.92 8.21 -2.55
N GLN A 135 -1.67 8.21 -3.65
CA GLN A 135 -2.17 7.00 -4.29
C GLN A 135 -2.18 7.15 -5.81
N ALA A 136 -1.89 6.05 -6.50
CA ALA A 136 -2.10 5.91 -7.92
C ALA A 136 -3.20 4.87 -8.18
N TYR A 137 -4.09 5.17 -9.12
CA TYR A 137 -5.10 4.27 -9.66
C TYR A 137 -4.57 3.77 -11.00
N ILE A 138 -4.47 2.45 -11.13
CA ILE A 138 -3.93 1.82 -12.32
C ILE A 138 -4.91 0.78 -12.83
N TYR A 139 -5.43 1.00 -14.03
CA TYR A 139 -6.24 0.02 -14.73
C TYR A 139 -5.34 -0.81 -15.66
N TYR A 140 -5.44 -2.13 -15.55
CA TYR A 140 -4.68 -3.10 -16.34
C TYR A 140 -5.61 -3.91 -17.26
N PRO A 141 -6.00 -3.40 -18.45
CA PRO A 141 -7.01 -4.06 -19.29
C PRO A 141 -6.68 -5.51 -19.68
N ALA A 142 -5.39 -5.84 -19.79
CA ALA A 142 -4.89 -7.18 -20.12
C ALA A 142 -4.49 -8.01 -18.88
N GLY A 143 -4.76 -7.49 -17.67
CA GLY A 143 -4.37 -8.08 -16.40
C GLY A 143 -2.93 -7.73 -15.98
N VAL A 144 -2.74 -7.54 -14.67
CA VAL A 144 -1.44 -7.13 -14.08
C VAL A 144 -0.31 -8.11 -14.40
N GLY A 145 -0.60 -9.41 -14.52
CA GLY A 145 0.39 -10.45 -14.79
C GLY A 145 1.01 -10.41 -16.20
N GLN A 146 0.36 -9.74 -17.16
CA GLN A 146 0.88 -9.56 -18.52
C GLN A 146 1.51 -8.18 -18.74
N SER A 147 1.39 -7.29 -17.75
CA SER A 147 1.81 -5.90 -17.87
C SER A 147 3.33 -5.76 -17.79
N LYS A 148 3.86 -4.81 -18.56
CA LYS A 148 5.25 -4.33 -18.42
C LYS A 148 5.38 -3.18 -17.42
N LEU A 149 4.26 -2.66 -16.91
CA LEU A 149 4.22 -1.61 -15.89
C LEU A 149 4.50 -2.22 -14.51
N THR A 150 5.79 -2.42 -14.22
CA THR A 150 6.27 -3.04 -12.98
C THR A 150 6.30 -2.06 -11.81
N ALA A 151 6.35 -2.59 -10.58
CA ALA A 151 6.57 -1.81 -9.36
C ALA A 151 7.76 -0.84 -9.48
N LYS A 152 8.88 -1.26 -10.08
CA LYS A 152 10.10 -0.44 -10.28
C LYS A 152 9.87 0.80 -11.16
N LEU A 153 8.85 0.77 -12.02
CA LEU A 153 8.49 1.93 -12.84
C LEU A 153 7.50 2.85 -12.10
N ILE A 154 6.70 2.31 -11.19
CA ILE A 154 5.65 3.03 -10.48
C ILE A 154 6.21 3.75 -9.23
N GLU A 155 7.14 3.12 -8.53
CA GLU A 155 7.73 3.52 -7.25
C GLU A 155 9.26 3.61 -7.34
#